data_AF-A0A956DH26-F1
#
_entry.id   AF-A0A956DH26-F1
#
_cell.length_a   1.000
_cell.length_b   1.000
_cell.length_c   1.000
_cell.angle_alpha   90.00
_cell.angle_beta   90.00
_cell.angle_gamma   90.00
#
_symmetry.space_group_name_H-M   'P 1'
#
loop_
_entity.id
_entity.type
_entity.pdbx_description
1 polymer ?
#
loop_
_entity_poly.entity_id
_entity_poly.type
_entity_poly.pdbx_seq_one_letter_code
_entity_poly.pdbx_strand_id
1 'polypeptide(L)'
;MPSPPTSLIDRAGHPVTVEELRARVIMVEPGIILLREWPHSNAQIYQTMTRVAEELASQEPHVVMIIDLTEAKARPDPAMMKAIVESSRRLGLYTAAVRPSSRAIKAVLKFVTGRVAGVEGYSLHDDVNEALDACRAKLQELRASSEISVEP
;
A
#
# COMPACT_ATOMS: atom_id res chain seq x y z
N MET A 1 -28.64 -17.16 1.08
CA MET A 1 -27.82 -16.65 2.20
C MET A 1 -27.89 -15.14 2.15
N PRO A 2 -28.22 -14.41 3.23
CA PRO A 2 -28.11 -12.96 3.21
C PRO A 2 -26.62 -12.57 3.17
N SER A 3 -26.26 -11.66 2.27
CA SER A 3 -24.92 -11.08 2.21
C SER A 3 -24.57 -10.42 3.56
N PRO A 4 -23.31 -10.49 4.02
CA PRO A 4 -22.91 -9.80 5.24
C PRO A 4 -23.20 -8.29 5.13
N PRO A 5 -23.49 -7.60 6.24
CA PRO A 5 -23.76 -6.16 6.21
C PRO A 5 -22.53 -5.43 5.66
N THR A 6 -22.69 -4.78 4.52
CA THR A 6 -21.64 -3.97 3.90
C THR A 6 -21.39 -2.78 4.82
N SER A 7 -20.32 -2.87 5.61
CA SER A 7 -19.97 -1.79 6.53
C SER A 7 -19.62 -0.55 5.70
N LEU A 8 -20.44 0.49 5.80
CA LEU A 8 -20.26 1.76 5.11
C LEU A 8 -19.28 2.62 5.91
N ILE A 9 -18.25 3.14 5.24
CA ILE A 9 -17.37 4.18 5.78
C ILE A 9 -17.93 5.51 5.29
N ASP A 10 -18.52 6.26 6.23
CA ASP A 10 -19.16 7.52 5.91
C ASP A 10 -18.11 8.58 5.53
N ARG A 11 -18.37 9.27 4.42
CA ARG A 11 -17.55 10.36 3.93
C ARG A 11 -18.48 11.37 3.31
N ALA A 12 -18.32 12.64 3.70
CA ALA A 12 -19.12 13.77 3.24
C ALA A 12 -19.46 13.70 1.73
N GLY A 13 -20.63 13.13 1.41
CA GLY A 13 -21.19 13.01 0.05
C GLY A 13 -20.90 11.73 -0.75
N HIS A 14 -20.00 10.84 -0.32
CA HIS A 14 -19.67 9.61 -1.05
C HIS A 14 -19.31 8.47 -0.07
N PRO A 15 -20.32 7.74 0.46
CA PRO A 15 -20.06 6.57 1.28
C PRO A 15 -19.36 5.49 0.46
N VAL A 16 -18.36 4.84 1.05
CA VAL A 16 -17.63 3.72 0.43
C VAL A 16 -17.78 2.47 1.29
N THR A 17 -17.91 1.32 0.63
CA THR A 17 -18.03 0.02 1.29
C THR A 17 -16.68 -0.63 1.49
N VAL A 18 -16.57 -1.52 2.48
CA VAL A 18 -15.37 -2.35 2.67
C VAL A 18 -15.08 -3.23 1.45
N GLU A 19 -16.12 -3.69 0.73
CA GLU A 19 -15.96 -4.51 -0.49
C GLU A 19 -15.33 -3.71 -1.63
N GLU A 20 -15.76 -2.46 -1.84
CA GLU A 20 -15.13 -1.56 -2.82
C GLU A 20 -13.67 -1.27 -2.46
N LEU A 21 -13.36 -1.10 -1.18
CA LEU A 21 -11.98 -0.93 -0.72
C LEU A 21 -11.16 -2.21 -0.86
N ARG A 22 -11.75 -3.40 -0.66
CA ARG A 22 -11.07 -4.67 -0.88
C ARG A 22 -10.75 -4.87 -2.37
N ALA A 23 -11.64 -4.49 -3.27
CA ALA A 23 -11.39 -4.56 -4.72
C ALA A 23 -10.23 -3.67 -5.20
N ARG A 24 -9.82 -2.69 -4.38
CA ARG A 24 -8.64 -1.82 -4.64
C ARG A 24 -7.32 -2.44 -4.22
N VAL A 25 -7.35 -3.58 -3.51
CA VAL A 25 -6.17 -4.25 -2.97
C VAL A 25 -6.13 -5.69 -3.48
N ILE A 26 -5.17 -5.99 -4.35
CA ILE A 26 -5.08 -7.28 -5.03
C ILE A 26 -3.66 -7.83 -4.97
N MET A 27 -3.54 -9.16 -4.96
CA MET A 27 -2.29 -9.85 -5.25
C MET A 27 -2.12 -9.91 -6.78
N VAL A 28 -1.19 -9.15 -7.34
CA VAL A 28 -0.97 -9.14 -8.81
C VAL A 28 -0.08 -10.30 -9.26
N GLU A 29 0.84 -10.71 -8.41
CA GLU A 29 1.72 -11.87 -8.55
C GLU A 29 1.96 -12.48 -7.16
N PRO A 30 2.32 -13.77 -7.03
CA PRO A 30 2.64 -14.36 -5.74
C PRO A 30 3.73 -13.56 -4.99
N GLY A 31 3.35 -12.94 -3.86
CA GLY A 31 4.21 -12.06 -3.06
C GLY A 31 4.23 -10.58 -3.47
N ILE A 32 3.43 -10.14 -4.45
CA ILE A 32 3.32 -8.74 -4.85
C ILE A 32 1.87 -8.24 -4.70
N ILE A 33 1.67 -7.32 -3.77
CA ILE A 33 0.37 -6.68 -3.52
C ILE A 33 0.32 -5.34 -4.23
N LEU A 34 -0.76 -5.08 -4.97
CA LEU A 34 -1.09 -3.75 -5.48
C LEU A 34 -2.22 -3.15 -4.64
N LEU A 35 -1.96 -2.00 -4.02
CA LEU A 35 -2.94 -1.15 -3.35
C LEU A 35 -3.16 0.11 -4.20
N ARG A 36 -4.35 0.26 -4.75
CA ARG A 36 -4.76 1.49 -5.47
C ARG A 36 -5.46 2.45 -4.53
N GLU A 37 -4.84 3.59 -4.25
CA GLU A 37 -5.37 4.58 -3.31
C GLU A 37 -6.73 5.12 -3.77
N TRP A 38 -7.67 5.26 -2.83
CA TRP A 38 -8.95 5.88 -3.11
C TRP A 38 -8.78 7.38 -3.40
N PRO A 39 -9.46 7.96 -4.42
CA PRO A 39 -9.22 9.34 -4.84
C PRO A 39 -9.30 10.37 -3.71
N HIS A 40 -10.26 10.21 -2.83
CA HIS A 40 -10.34 11.00 -1.62
C HIS A 40 -10.24 10.06 -0.43
N SER A 41 -9.05 9.55 -0.15
CA SER A 41 -8.80 8.71 1.01
C SER A 41 -8.78 9.54 2.31
N ASN A 42 -9.12 8.91 3.44
CA ASN A 42 -8.94 9.45 4.79
C ASN A 42 -8.29 8.36 5.66
N ALA A 43 -8.04 8.64 6.93
CA ALA A 43 -7.40 7.67 7.83
C ALA A 43 -8.13 6.30 7.88
N GLN A 44 -9.47 6.30 7.95
CA GLN A 44 -10.26 5.07 8.06
C GLN A 44 -10.24 4.25 6.75
N ILE A 45 -10.35 4.93 5.60
CA ILE A 45 -10.24 4.29 4.28
C ILE A 45 -8.86 3.67 4.11
N TYR A 46 -7.82 4.44 4.40
CA TYR A 46 -6.43 3.96 4.31
C TYR A 46 -6.20 2.75 5.23
N GLN A 47 -6.61 2.82 6.50
CA GLN A 47 -6.50 1.71 7.45
C GLN A 47 -7.26 0.46 7.01
N THR A 48 -8.40 0.64 6.34
CA THR A 48 -9.20 -0.49 5.83
C THR A 48 -8.47 -1.16 4.67
N MET A 49 -7.94 -0.39 3.72
CA MET A 49 -7.14 -0.93 2.61
C MET A 49 -5.86 -1.60 3.11
N THR A 50 -5.16 -1.02 4.09
CA THR A 50 -3.93 -1.63 4.64
C THR A 50 -4.22 -2.91 5.43
N ARG A 51 -5.36 -3.01 6.12
CA ARG A 51 -5.78 -4.28 6.74
C ARG A 51 -6.01 -5.38 5.70
N VAL A 52 -6.61 -5.05 4.56
CA VAL A 52 -6.75 -6.02 3.46
C VAL A 52 -5.38 -6.42 2.91
N ALA A 53 -4.44 -5.49 2.78
CA ALA A 53 -3.07 -5.80 2.37
C ALA A 53 -2.38 -6.73 3.38
N GLU A 54 -2.59 -6.55 4.69
CA GLU A 54 -2.07 -7.43 5.75
C GLU A 54 -2.64 -8.85 5.66
N GLU A 55 -3.94 -8.98 5.42
CA GLU A 55 -4.60 -10.28 5.20
C GLU A 55 -3.98 -11.01 4.00
N LEU A 56 -3.75 -10.31 2.89
CA LEU A 56 -3.06 -10.88 1.73
C LEU A 56 -1.60 -11.21 2.03
N ALA A 57 -0.90 -10.33 2.74
CA ALA A 57 0.52 -10.52 3.05
C ALA A 57 0.78 -11.76 3.90
N SER A 58 -0.15 -12.11 4.81
CA SER A 58 -0.06 -13.31 5.63
C SER A 58 -0.10 -14.64 4.88
N GLN A 59 -0.45 -14.63 3.58
CA GLN A 59 -0.56 -15.82 2.75
C GLN A 59 0.77 -16.19 2.07
N GLU A 60 1.77 -15.31 2.14
CA GLU A 60 3.03 -15.42 1.42
C GLU A 60 4.21 -15.25 2.39
N PRO A 61 5.29 -16.03 2.26
CA PRO A 61 6.45 -15.92 3.15
C PRO A 61 7.23 -14.62 2.95
N HIS A 62 7.20 -14.07 1.73
CA HIS A 62 7.85 -12.81 1.38
C HIS A 62 6.89 -11.97 0.56
N VAL A 63 6.78 -10.70 0.93
CA VAL A 63 5.83 -9.78 0.32
C VAL A 63 6.47 -8.44 0.06
N VAL A 64 6.11 -7.87 -1.08
CA VAL A 64 6.39 -6.48 -1.44
C VAL A 64 5.08 -5.81 -1.86
N MET A 65 5.01 -4.50 -1.74
CA MET A 65 3.78 -3.75 -1.99
C MET A 65 4.01 -2.63 -3.01
N ILE A 66 3.06 -2.48 -3.93
CA ILE A 66 2.91 -1.32 -4.79
C ILE A 66 1.79 -0.46 -4.24
N ILE A 67 2.06 0.82 -4.01
CA ILE A 67 1.03 1.81 -3.69
C ILE A 67 0.83 2.69 -4.92
N ASP A 68 -0.30 2.52 -5.60
CA ASP A 68 -0.68 3.33 -6.75
C ASP A 68 -1.45 4.57 -6.31
N LEU A 69 -0.82 5.73 -6.43
CA LEU A 69 -1.35 7.03 -6.03
C LEU A 69 -1.86 7.85 -7.22
N THR A 70 -1.95 7.26 -8.43
CA THR A 70 -2.34 7.97 -9.66
C THR A 70 -3.72 8.63 -9.54
N GLU A 71 -4.64 7.96 -8.87
CA GLU A 71 -6.00 8.44 -8.61
C GLU A 71 -6.13 9.37 -7.40
N ALA A 72 -5.09 9.52 -6.57
CA ALA A 72 -5.16 10.29 -5.34
C ALA A 72 -5.39 11.79 -5.64
N LYS A 73 -6.41 12.37 -5.00
CA LYS A 73 -6.83 13.78 -5.12
C LYS A 73 -6.78 14.53 -3.79
N ALA A 74 -6.94 13.84 -2.67
CA ALA A 74 -6.89 14.45 -1.35
C ALA A 74 -5.45 14.54 -0.82
N ARG A 75 -5.11 15.70 -0.23
CA ARG A 75 -3.90 15.81 0.59
C ARG A 75 -4.13 15.05 1.90
N PRO A 76 -3.17 14.20 2.34
CA PRO A 76 -3.27 13.53 3.64
C PRO A 76 -3.37 14.54 4.78
N ASP A 77 -4.40 14.40 5.61
CA ASP A 77 -4.53 15.12 6.87
C ASP A 77 -3.61 14.49 7.95
N PRO A 78 -3.42 15.12 9.13
CA PRO A 78 -2.57 14.57 10.17
C PRO A 78 -2.96 13.16 10.65
N ALA A 79 -4.25 12.82 10.66
CA ALA A 79 -4.73 11.51 11.08
C ALA A 79 -4.37 10.43 10.04
N MET A 80 -4.54 10.76 8.76
CA MET A 80 -4.12 9.90 7.65
C MET A 80 -2.60 9.73 7.62
N MET A 81 -1.84 10.80 7.85
CA MET A 81 -0.38 10.73 7.97
C MET A 81 0.06 9.78 9.08
N LYS A 82 -0.61 9.83 10.25
CA LYS A 82 -0.36 8.90 11.35
C LYS A 82 -0.67 7.45 10.92
N ALA A 83 -1.81 7.21 10.27
CA ALA A 83 -2.17 5.90 9.76
C ALA A 83 -1.17 5.34 8.73
N ILE A 84 -0.64 6.18 7.83
CA ILE A 84 0.40 5.80 6.87
C ILE A 84 1.66 5.33 7.59
N VAL A 85 2.16 6.11 8.56
CA VAL A 85 3.38 5.78 9.30
C VAL A 85 3.21 4.51 10.12
N GLU A 86 2.09 4.37 10.83
CA GLU A 86 1.79 3.17 11.64
C GLU A 86 1.67 1.91 10.77
N SER A 87 0.94 1.99 9.66
CA SER A 87 0.79 0.85 8.74
C SER A 87 2.12 0.48 8.10
N SER A 88 2.93 1.46 7.70
CA SER A 88 4.25 1.21 7.09
C SER A 88 5.19 0.48 8.06
N ARG A 89 5.19 0.87 9.34
CA ARG A 89 5.99 0.20 10.37
C ARG A 89 5.51 -1.22 10.67
N ARG A 90 4.19 -1.44 10.68
CA ARG A 90 3.60 -2.74 10.96
C ARG A 90 3.84 -3.73 9.80
N LEU A 91 3.70 -3.25 8.57
CA LEU A 91 3.94 -4.05 7.37
C LEU A 91 5.43 -4.35 7.20
N GLY A 92 6.31 -3.36 7.43
CA GLY A 92 7.76 -3.54 7.28
C GLY A 92 8.18 -4.00 5.87
N LEU A 93 7.30 -3.85 4.88
CA LEU A 93 7.49 -4.34 3.52
C LEU A 93 8.22 -3.31 2.67
N TYR A 94 8.99 -3.81 1.69
CA TYR A 94 9.39 -2.97 0.56
C TYR A 94 8.15 -2.41 -0.13
N THR A 95 8.14 -1.10 -0.35
CA THR A 95 7.03 -0.35 -0.92
C THR A 95 7.49 0.45 -2.13
N ALA A 96 6.98 0.10 -3.31
CA ALA A 96 7.12 0.90 -4.53
C ALA A 96 5.88 1.79 -4.70
N ALA A 97 6.05 3.10 -4.71
CA ALA A 97 4.92 4.01 -4.92
C ALA A 97 4.93 4.62 -6.32
N VAL A 98 3.77 4.58 -6.98
CA VAL A 98 3.54 5.21 -8.28
C VAL A 98 3.16 6.65 -8.07
N ARG A 99 3.84 7.57 -8.77
CA ARG A 99 3.69 9.00 -8.52
C ARG A 99 2.26 9.50 -8.82
N PRO A 100 1.69 10.32 -7.95
CA PRO A 100 0.39 10.94 -8.17
C PRO A 100 0.51 12.01 -9.26
N SER A 101 -0.57 12.24 -10.00
CA SER A 101 -0.65 13.36 -10.95
C SER A 101 -0.65 14.73 -10.24
N SER A 102 -1.15 14.78 -9.00
CA SER A 102 -1.25 16.00 -8.19
C SER A 102 0.10 16.47 -7.63
N ARG A 103 0.50 17.71 -7.97
CA ARG A 103 1.72 18.36 -7.43
C ARG A 103 1.72 18.46 -5.90
N ALA A 104 0.56 18.68 -5.29
CA ALA A 104 0.44 18.78 -3.83
C ALA A 104 0.75 17.45 -3.15
N ILE A 105 0.30 16.33 -3.72
CA ILE A 105 0.56 14.98 -3.18
C ILE A 105 2.02 14.58 -3.41
N LYS A 106 2.62 14.95 -4.54
CA LYS A 106 4.08 14.76 -4.77
C LYS A 106 4.94 15.39 -3.66
N ALA A 107 4.55 16.58 -3.16
CA ALA A 107 5.27 17.23 -2.06
C ALA A 107 5.11 16.49 -0.72
N VAL A 108 3.90 15.98 -0.44
CA VAL A 108 3.65 15.18 0.77
C VAL A 108 4.38 13.85 0.72
N LEU A 109 4.45 13.20 -0.44
CA LEU A 109 5.21 11.96 -0.62
C LEU A 109 6.66 12.11 -0.19
N LYS A 110 7.36 13.16 -0.63
CA LYS A 110 8.75 13.43 -0.19
C LYS A 110 8.88 13.56 1.33
N PHE A 111 7.87 14.11 1.98
CA PHE A 111 7.84 14.25 3.43
C PHE A 111 7.55 12.92 4.14
N VAL A 112 6.65 12.11 3.58
CA VAL A 112 6.38 10.74 4.05
C VAL A 112 7.64 9.89 3.90
N THR A 113 8.27 9.87 2.73
CA THR A 113 9.50 9.10 2.48
C THR A 113 10.62 9.51 3.41
N GLY A 114 10.77 10.81 3.71
CA GLY A 114 11.76 11.32 4.66
C GLY A 114 11.50 10.93 6.11
N ARG A 115 10.23 10.76 6.51
CA ARG A 115 9.84 10.33 7.87
C ARG A 115 9.71 8.82 8.04
N VAL A 116 9.50 8.13 6.93
CA VAL A 116 9.53 6.67 6.80
C VAL A 116 10.95 6.20 6.45
N ALA A 117 11.93 7.10 6.32
CA ALA A 117 13.33 6.86 5.94
C ALA A 117 14.15 5.93 6.87
N GLY A 118 13.51 5.28 7.84
CA GLY A 118 14.06 4.11 8.55
C GLY A 118 13.61 2.77 7.98
N VAL A 119 12.73 2.76 6.97
CA VAL A 119 12.29 1.57 6.25
C VAL A 119 13.19 1.42 5.02
N GLU A 120 14.21 0.57 5.13
CA GLU A 120 14.96 0.11 3.96
C GLU A 120 13.97 -0.53 2.98
N GLY A 121 13.69 0.16 1.87
CA GLY A 121 12.85 -0.39 0.82
C GLY A 121 11.70 0.49 0.33
N TYR A 122 11.88 1.80 0.24
CA TYR A 122 10.91 2.66 -0.46
C TYR A 122 11.47 3.15 -1.79
N SER A 123 10.68 3.05 -2.87
CA SER A 123 11.03 3.57 -4.20
C SER A 123 9.86 4.35 -4.83
N LEU A 124 10.18 5.29 -5.72
CA LEU A 124 9.19 6.12 -6.42
C LEU A 124 9.32 5.93 -7.93
N HIS A 125 8.21 5.58 -8.58
CA HIS A 125 8.16 5.25 -10.01
C HIS A 125 7.13 6.11 -10.74
N ASP A 126 7.31 6.28 -12.05
CA ASP A 126 6.38 7.10 -12.85
C ASP A 126 5.11 6.31 -13.23
N ASP A 127 5.18 4.99 -13.34
CA ASP A 127 4.03 4.12 -13.59
C ASP A 127 4.06 2.78 -12.81
N VAL A 128 2.97 2.01 -12.94
CA VAL A 128 2.77 0.73 -12.25
C VAL A 128 3.71 -0.37 -12.77
N ASN A 129 4.09 -0.36 -14.05
CA ASN A 129 4.96 -1.39 -14.62
C ASN A 129 6.39 -1.24 -14.09
N GLU A 130 6.91 -0.01 -14.03
CA GLU A 130 8.21 0.27 -13.40
C GLU A 130 8.23 -0.15 -11.92
N ALA A 131 7.16 0.17 -11.18
CA ALA A 131 7.00 -0.25 -9.79
C ALA A 131 6.96 -1.78 -9.65
N LEU A 132 6.30 -2.47 -10.59
CA LEU A 132 6.20 -3.92 -10.62
C LEU A 132 7.56 -4.58 -10.86
N ASP A 133 8.36 -4.07 -11.80
CA ASP A 133 9.71 -4.60 -12.06
C ASP A 133 10.64 -4.41 -10.85
N ALA A 134 10.56 -3.27 -10.16
CA ALA A 134 11.30 -3.03 -8.93
C ALA A 134 10.86 -3.98 -7.80
N CYS A 135 9.56 -4.22 -7.67
CA CYS A 135 9.01 -5.19 -6.71
C CYS A 135 9.46 -6.63 -7.02
N ARG A 136 9.45 -7.06 -8.28
CA ARG A 136 9.93 -8.38 -8.70
C ARG A 136 11.39 -8.59 -8.35
N ALA A 137 12.25 -7.61 -8.68
CA ALA A 137 13.66 -7.65 -8.33
C ALA A 137 13.86 -7.76 -6.81
N LYS A 138 13.15 -6.94 -6.03
CA LYS A 138 13.26 -6.98 -4.58
C LYS A 138 12.78 -8.31 -3.98
N LEU A 139 11.67 -8.84 -4.49
CA LEU A 139 11.12 -10.10 -4.03
C LEU A 139 12.10 -11.27 -4.28
N GLN A 140 12.82 -11.24 -5.40
CA GLN A 140 13.87 -12.21 -5.70
C GLN A 140 15.04 -12.12 -4.69
N GLU A 141 15.47 -10.91 -4.32
CA GLU A 141 16.51 -10.71 -3.29
C GLU A 141 16.07 -11.28 -1.93
N LEU A 142 14.82 -11.04 -1.53
CA LEU A 142 14.27 -11.52 -0.25
C LEU A 142 14.19 -13.05 -0.21
N ARG A 143 13.76 -13.67 -1.31
CA ARG A 143 13.71 -15.13 -1.47
C ARG A 143 15.12 -15.74 -1.41
N ALA A 144 16.06 -15.20 -2.17
CA ALA A 144 17.45 -15.67 -2.18
C ALA A 144 18.13 -15.54 -0.80
N SER A 145 17.86 -14.45 -0.07
CA SER A 145 18.41 -14.23 1.27
C SER A 145 17.89 -15.25 2.30
N SER A 146 16.69 -15.78 2.09
CA SER A 146 16.05 -16.73 2.98
C SER A 146 16.50 -18.17 2.72
N GLU A 147 16.88 -18.49 1.48
CA GLU A 147 17.47 -19.79 1.11
C GLU A 147 18.88 -19.96 1.72
N ILE A 148 19.66 -18.88 1.86
CA ILE A 148 21.03 -18.93 2.40
C ILE A 148 21.06 -19.15 3.93
N SER A 149 19.98 -18.86 4.65
CA SER A 149 19.88 -19.11 6.10
C SER A 149 19.50 -20.57 6.47
N VAL A 150 19.42 -21.46 5.48
CA VAL A 150 19.13 -22.89 5.68
C VAL A 150 20.35 -23.73 5.29
N GLU A 151 21.51 -23.48 5.91
CA GLU A 151 22.58 -24.49 5.99
C GLU A 151 22.90 -24.80 7.46
N PRO A 152 23.02 -26.10 7.83
CA PRO A 152 23.10 -26.59 9.21
C PRO A 152 24.42 -26.29 9.93
#